data_AF-A0A944G6W8-F1
#
_entry.id   AF-A0A944G6W8-F1
#
_cell.length_a   1.000
_cell.length_b   1.000
_cell.length_c   1.000
_cell.angle_alpha   90.00
_cell.angle_beta   90.00
_cell.angle_gamma   90.00
#
_symmetry.space_group_name_H-M   'P 1'
#
loop_
_entity.id
_entity.type
_entity.pdbx_description
1 polymer ?
#
loop_
_entity_poly.entity_id
_entity_poly.type
_entity_poly.pdbx_seq_one_letter_code
_entity_poly.pdbx_strand_id
1 'polypeptide(L)' 'MATYTITINERTKKGKTMLKFLKSMGVFGRKMTKRNKARDLTQQAINEIKDGKGTRCKSFEEYLKEIEK' A
#
# COMPACT_ATOMS: atom_id res chain seq x y z
N MET A 1 21.35 -25.43 0.04
CA MET A 1 20.62 -24.16 0.26
C MET A 1 20.06 -24.22 1.67
N ALA A 2 20.56 -23.39 2.59
CA ALA A 2 20.13 -23.40 3.98
C ALA A 2 18.94 -22.46 4.16
N THR A 3 17.91 -22.92 4.87
CA THR A 3 16.73 -22.10 5.19
C THR A 3 16.93 -21.48 6.57
N TYR A 4 16.84 -20.16 6.65
CA TYR A 4 16.89 -19.42 7.90
C TYR A 4 15.52 -18.83 8.22
N THR A 5 15.05 -19.07 9.45
CA THR A 5 13.79 -18.51 9.95
C THR A 5 14.10 -17.33 10.84
N ILE A 6 13.49 -16.18 10.56
CA ILE A 6 13.64 -14.96 11.35
C ILE A 6 12.27 -14.56 11.92
N THR A 7 12.18 -14.41 13.24
CA THR A 7 10.95 -13.97 13.92
C THR A 7 11.03 -12.47 14.19
N ILE A 8 10.04 -11.71 13.71
CA ILE A 8 10.00 -10.25 13.86
C ILE A 8 8.78 -9.84 14.68
N ASN A 9 8.98 -9.06 15.74
CA ASN A 9 7.89 -8.50 16.54
C ASN A 9 7.42 -7.14 15.99
N GLU A 10 6.31 -7.14 15.26
CA GLU A 10 5.72 -5.94 14.64
C GLU A 10 5.17 -4.90 15.62
N ARG A 11 5.04 -5.22 16.92
CA ARG A 11 4.54 -4.24 17.91
C ARG A 11 5.62 -3.24 18.32
N THR A 12 6.89 -3.60 18.18
CA THR A 12 8.03 -2.76 18.56
C THR A 12 8.43 -1.79 17.43
N LYS A 13 8.98 -0.62 17.78
CA LYS A 13 9.47 0.38 16.79
C LYS A 13 10.51 -0.24 15.85
N LYS A 14 11.46 -1.01 16.40
CA LYS A 14 12.52 -1.68 15.62
C LYS A 14 11.94 -2.72 14.66
N GLY A 15 11.00 -3.56 15.12
CA GLY A 15 10.35 -4.56 14.27
C GLY A 15 9.54 -3.93 13.12
N LYS A 16 8.83 -2.82 13.38
CA LYS A 16 8.13 -2.06 12.31
C LYS A 16 9.10 -1.52 11.26
N THR A 17 10.24 -0.96 11.67
CA THR A 17 11.26 -0.43 10.75
C THR A 17 11.86 -1.56 9.90
N MET A 18 12.20 -2.70 10.52
CA MET A 18 12.74 -3.85 9.82
C MET A 18 11.75 -4.43 8.82
N LEU A 19 10.48 -4.56 9.19
CA LEU A 19 9.41 -4.99 8.29
C LEU A 19 9.23 -4.01 7.12
N LYS A 20 9.29 -2.69 7.37
CA LYS A 20 9.21 -1.67 6.31
C LYS A 20 10.37 -1.79 5.32
N PHE A 21 11.59 -2.01 5.82
CA PHE A 21 12.77 -2.23 5.01
C PHE A 21 12.64 -3.47 4.11
N LEU A 22 12.28 -4.62 4.70
CA LEU A 22 12.07 -5.85 3.95
C LEU A 22 10.94 -5.74 2.92
N LYS A 23 9.89 -4.98 3.21
CA LYS A 23 8.83 -4.64 2.24
C LYS A 23 9.33 -3.76 1.10
N SER A 24 10.20 -2.77 1.38
CA SER A 24 10.78 -1.92 0.34
C SER A 24 11.72 -2.66 -0.60
N MET A 25 12.38 -3.73 -0.12
CA MET A 25 13.22 -4.59 -0.94
C MET A 25 12.43 -5.52 -1.86
N GLY A 26 11.09 -5.54 -1.80
CA GLY A 26 10.25 -6.42 -2.61
C GLY A 26 10.34 -7.91 -2.25
N VAL A 27 11.05 -8.25 -1.16
CA VAL A 27 11.29 -9.63 -0.70
C VAL A 27 9.98 -10.31 -0.31
N PHE A 28 9.03 -9.54 0.24
CA PHE A 28 7.66 -9.99 0.37
C PHE A 28 6.96 -9.72 -0.95
N GLY A 29 6.83 -10.75 -1.79
CA GLY A 29 5.95 -10.71 -2.94
C GLY A 29 4.60 -10.15 -2.47
N ARG A 30 4.21 -8.97 -2.96
CA ARG A 30 2.91 -8.38 -2.69
C ARG A 30 1.86 -9.38 -3.19
N LYS A 31 1.38 -10.27 -2.32
CA LYS A 31 0.04 -10.82 -2.49
C LYS A 31 -0.88 -9.63 -2.26
N MET A 32 -1.18 -8.90 -3.35
CA MET A 32 -2.23 -7.90 -3.39
C MET A 32 -3.55 -8.63 -3.07
N THR A 33 -3.86 -8.76 -1.79
CA THR A 33 -5.23 -9.03 -1.38
C THR A 33 -6.06 -7.79 -1.75
N LYS A 34 -7.25 -7.98 -2.32
CA LYS A 34 -8.15 -6.89 -2.78
C LYS A 34 -8.30 -5.76 -1.72
N ARG A 35 -8.25 -6.13 -0.44
CA ARG A 35 -8.30 -5.22 0.72
C ARG A 35 -7.14 -4.23 0.80
N ASN A 36 -5.92 -4.63 0.40
CA ASN A 36 -4.75 -3.77 0.40
C ASN A 36 -4.76 -2.79 -0.79
N LYS A 37 -5.33 -3.20 -1.94
CA LYS A 37 -5.51 -2.33 -3.12
C LYS A 37 -6.44 -1.17 -2.78
N ALA A 38 -7.62 -1.45 -2.22
CA ALA A 38 -8.58 -0.41 -1.83
C ALA A 38 -8.00 0.62 -0.85
N ARG A 39 -7.18 0.17 0.13
CA ARG A 39 -6.56 1.05 1.12
C ARG A 39 -5.47 1.95 0.52
N ASP A 40 -4.71 1.45 -0.45
CA ASP A 40 -3.72 2.25 -1.19
C ASP A 40 -4.43 3.31 -2.06
N LEU A 41 -5.55 2.95 -2.71
CA LEU A 41 -6.32 3.87 -3.55
C LEU A 41 -6.95 5.01 -2.76
N THR A 42 -7.51 4.73 -1.58
CA THR A 42 -8.02 5.79 -0.69
C THR A 42 -6.88 6.70 -0.22
N GLN A 43 -5.73 6.14 0.11
CA GLN A 43 -4.56 6.92 0.54
C GLN A 43 -4.03 7.81 -0.60
N GLN A 44 -4.04 7.30 -1.83
CA GLN A 44 -3.63 8.01 -3.04
C GLN A 44 -4.55 9.20 -3.33
N ALA A 45 -5.88 9.00 -3.29
CA ALA A 45 -6.85 10.08 -3.46
C ALA A 45 -6.75 11.16 -2.37
N ILE A 46 -6.48 10.77 -1.11
CA ILE A 46 -6.23 11.74 -0.02
C ILE A 46 -4.98 12.58 -0.30
N ASN A 47 -3.92 11.98 -0.84
CA ASN A 47 -2.69 12.71 -1.18
C ASN A 47 -2.89 13.63 -2.40
N GLU A 48 -3.63 13.18 -3.41
CA GLU A 48 -3.99 13.98 -4.59
C GLU A 48 -4.76 15.27 -4.20
N ILE A 49 -5.74 15.14 -3.31
CA ILE A 49 -6.47 16.29 -2.74
C ILE A 49 -5.53 17.24 -2.00
N LYS A 50 -4.58 16.71 -1.21
CA LYS A 50 -3.59 17.53 -0.47
C LYS A 50 -2.64 18.28 -1.40
N ASP A 51 -2.24 17.66 -2.50
CA ASP A 51 -1.32 18.23 -3.49
C ASP A 51 -2.03 19.16 -4.49
N GLY A 52 -3.34 19.41 -4.30
CA GLY A 52 -4.14 20.28 -5.17
C GLY A 52 -4.46 19.68 -6.54
N LYS A 53 -4.14 18.39 -6.75
CA LYS A 53 -4.45 17.65 -7.96
C LYS A 53 -5.77 16.92 -7.73
N GLY A 54 -6.88 17.53 -8.13
CA GLY A 54 -8.20 16.93 -7.97
C GLY A 54 -8.74 16.36 -9.27
N THR A 55 -8.98 15.05 -9.31
CA THR A 55 -9.73 14.41 -10.39
C THR A 55 -11.22 14.63 -10.14
N ARG A 56 -11.85 15.52 -10.91
CA ARG A 56 -13.29 15.80 -10.81
C ARG A 56 -14.06 14.82 -11.68
N CYS A 57 -14.51 13.73 -11.07
CA CYS A 57 -15.41 12.78 -11.71
C CYS A 57 -16.87 13.21 -11.47
N LYS A 58 -17.76 13.01 -12.45
CA LYS A 58 -19.18 13.37 -12.30
C LYS A 58 -19.95 12.34 -11.47
N SER A 59 -19.45 11.11 -11.40
CA SER A 59 -20.03 10.04 -10.60
C SER A 59 -18.95 9.19 -9.92
N PHE A 60 -19.35 8.46 -8.89
CA PHE A 60 -18.46 7.53 -8.19
C PHE A 60 -17.98 6.37 -9.09
N GLU A 61 -18.78 5.97 -10.08
CA GLU A 61 -18.41 4.93 -11.04
C GLU A 61 -17.30 5.39 -12.01
N GLU A 62 -17.30 6.66 -12.42
CA GLU A 62 -16.23 7.24 -13.22
C GLU A 62 -14.91 7.26 -12.45
N TYR A 63 -14.97 7.66 -11.17
CA TYR A 63 -13.83 7.63 -10.26
C TYR A 63 -13.22 6.23 -10.14
N LEU A 64 -14.05 5.19 -10.00
CA LEU A 64 -13.56 3.80 -9.95
C LEU A 64 -12.84 3.39 -11.24
N LYS A 65 -13.36 3.77 -12.42
CA LYS A 65 -12.71 3.48 -13.70
C LYS A 65 -11.38 4.19 -13.88
N GLU A 66 -11.28 5.42 -13.40
CA GLU A 66 -10.07 6.24 -13.55
C GLU A 66 -8.92 5.75 -12.66
N ILE A 67 -9.27 5.09 -11.55
CA ILE A 67 -8.33 4.65 -10.52
C ILE A 67 -7.98 3.16 -10.62
N GLU A 68 -8.82 2.35 -11.26
CA GLU A 68 -8.53 0.92 -11.53
C GLU A 68 -7.72 0.68 -12.82
N LYS A 69 -7.33 1.74 -13.55
CA LYS A 69 -6.51 1.69 -14.75
C LYS A 69 -5.03 1.48 -14.43
#